data_AF-A0A844TGY3-F1
#
_entry.id   AF-A0A844TGY3-F1
#
_cell.length_a   1.000
_cell.length_b   1.000
_cell.length_c   1.000
_cell.angle_alpha   90.00
_cell.angle_beta   90.00
_cell.angle_gamma   90.00
#
_symmetry.space_group_name_H-M   'P 1'
#
loop_
_entity.id
_entity.type
_entity.pdbx_description
1 polymer ?
#
loop_
_entity_poly.entity_id
_entity_poly.type
_entity_poly.pdbx_seq_one_letter_code
_entity_poly.pdbx_strand_id
1 'polypeptide(L)' 'MNQPLIQPRTVYHVSTGSTVMNGVDAAAAVSNHPLEWSYEPWTDEVLAKVRANIAREAEINHVPVVGALLEEPK' A
#
# COMPACT_ATOMS: atom_id res chain seq x y z
N MET A 1 9.40 21.67 13.92
CA MET A 1 8.43 20.56 13.91
C MET A 1 9.22 19.26 13.81
N ASN A 2 9.44 18.57 14.94
CA ASN A 2 10.11 17.27 14.97
C ASN A 2 9.14 16.23 14.40
N GLN A 3 9.33 15.80 13.15
CA GLN A 3 8.65 14.59 12.67
C GLN A 3 9.27 13.38 13.38
N PRO A 4 8.50 12.52 14.07
CA PRO A 4 9.00 11.23 14.53
C PRO A 4 9.11 10.28 13.33
N LEU A 5 10.05 10.56 12.41
CA LEU A 5 10.23 9.80 11.16
C LEU A 5 10.78 8.38 11.37
N ILE A 6 11.12 8.00 12.60
CA ILE A 6 11.80 6.74 12.92
C ILE A 6 11.21 6.13 14.20
N GLN A 7 9.94 6.40 14.52
CA GLN A 7 9.32 5.70 15.64
C GLN A 7 8.88 4.31 15.21
N PRO A 8 9.24 3.27 15.97
CA PRO A 8 8.70 1.94 15.74
C PRO A 8 7.18 1.98 15.74
N ARG A 9 6.58 1.24 14.83
CA ARG A 9 5.13 1.16 14.64
C ARG A 9 4.71 -0.29 14.60
N THR A 10 3.60 -0.58 15.28
CA THR A 10 2.94 -1.88 15.17
C THR A 10 2.21 -1.96 13.83
N VAL A 11 2.45 -3.05 13.11
CA VAL A 11 1.78 -3.44 11.87
C VAL A 11 1.30 -4.88 12.00
N TYR A 12 0.39 -5.30 11.12
CA TYR A 12 -0.28 -6.58 11.18
C TYR A 12 -0.09 -7.32 9.87
N HIS A 13 0.59 -8.46 9.93
CA HIS A 13 0.70 -9.39 8.81
C HIS A 13 -0.44 -10.40 8.83
N VAL A 14 -0.91 -10.82 7.66
CA VAL A 14 -2.01 -11.78 7.54
C VAL A 14 -1.68 -13.15 8.15
N SER A 15 -0.42 -13.61 8.08
CA SER A 15 -0.03 -14.94 8.57
C SER A 15 0.68 -14.94 9.93
N THR A 16 1.44 -13.89 10.24
CA THR A 16 2.27 -13.85 11.45
C THR A 16 1.66 -12.97 12.55
N GLY A 17 0.60 -12.22 12.25
CA GLY A 17 -0.08 -11.35 13.20
C GLY A 17 0.65 -10.03 13.45
N SER A 18 0.53 -9.48 14.66
CA SER A 18 1.11 -8.19 15.02
C SER A 18 2.63 -8.24 15.11
N THR A 19 3.31 -7.31 14.43
CA THR A 19 4.76 -7.14 14.45
C THR A 19 5.09 -5.66 14.66
N VAL A 20 6.20 -5.37 15.36
CA VAL A 20 6.72 -4.00 15.49
C VAL A 20 7.86 -3.81 14.51
N MET A 21 7.75 -2.80 13.65
CA MET A 21 8.76 -2.45 12.65
C MET A 21 9.20 -1.00 12.82
N ASN A 22 10.37 -0.64 12.27
CA ASN A 22 10.69 0.77 12.09
C ASN A 22 9.62 1.43 11.20
N GLY A 23 9.27 2.69 11.45
CA GLY A 23 8.21 3.39 10.73
C GLY A 23 8.40 3.42 9.21
N VAL A 24 9.65 3.52 8.73
CA VAL A 24 9.96 3.47 7.28
C VAL A 24 9.71 2.08 6.71
N ASP A 25 10.16 1.02 7.39
CA ASP A 25 9.96 -0.37 6.96
C ASP A 25 8.48 -0.73 6.98
N ALA A 26 7.74 -0.27 7.99
CA ALA A 26 6.30 -0.42 8.09
C ALA A 26 5.58 0.23 6.89
N ALA A 27 5.97 1.45 6.53
CA ALA A 27 5.40 2.15 5.38
C ALA A 27 5.72 1.45 4.06
N ALA A 28 6.96 1.00 3.88
CA ALA A 28 7.36 0.24 2.70
C ALA A 28 6.59 -1.09 2.59
N ALA A 29 6.45 -1.83 3.68
CA ALA A 29 5.73 -3.11 3.70
C ALA A 29 4.24 -2.93 3.34
N VAL A 30 3.54 -1.98 3.98
CA VAL A 30 2.11 -1.72 3.71
C VAL A 30 1.91 -1.20 2.29
N SER A 31 2.81 -0.37 1.76
CA SER A 31 2.69 0.18 0.40
C SER A 31 2.97 -0.85 -0.68
N ASN A 32 3.99 -1.70 -0.51
CA ASN A 32 4.41 -2.67 -1.53
C ASN A 32 3.54 -3.93 -1.51
N HIS A 33 3.02 -4.31 -0.34
CA HIS A 33 2.28 -5.54 -0.12
C HIS A 33 0.98 -5.28 0.67
N PRO A 34 0.05 -4.46 0.16
CA PRO A 34 -1.13 -4.00 0.90
C PRO A 34 -2.12 -5.12 1.25
N LEU A 35 -2.08 -6.27 0.56
CA LEU A 35 -2.89 -7.45 0.87
C LEU A 35 -2.29 -8.36 1.96
N GLU A 36 -1.04 -8.10 2.35
CA GLU A 36 -0.31 -8.89 3.35
C GLU A 36 -0.09 -8.10 4.63
N TRP A 37 0.16 -6.79 4.49
CA TRP A 37 0.49 -5.89 5.60
C TRP A 37 -0.54 -4.78 5.77
N SER A 38 -0.91 -4.50 7.02
CA SER A 38 -1.83 -3.43 7.40
C SER A 38 -1.36 -2.70 8.66
N TYR A 39 -1.76 -1.44 8.82
CA TYR A 39 -1.63 -0.70 10.08
C TYR A 39 -2.73 -1.04 11.09
N GLU A 40 -3.76 -1.77 10.65
CA GLU A 40 -4.90 -2.21 11.45
C GLU A 40 -4.95 -3.75 11.48
N PRO A 41 -5.44 -4.37 12.56
CA PRO A 41 -5.65 -5.81 12.62
C PRO A 41 -6.52 -6.31 11.45
N TRP A 42 -6.23 -7.52 10.96
CA TRP A 42 -7.02 -8.11 9.87
C TRP A 42 -8.44 -8.44 10.33
N THR A 43 -9.41 -7.73 9.75
CA THR A 43 -10.83 -8.00 9.84
C THR A 43 -11.42 -8.00 8.43
N ASP A 44 -12.64 -8.53 8.27
CA ASP A 44 -13.34 -8.49 6.98
C ASP A 44 -13.53 -7.05 6.47
N GLU A 45 -13.74 -6.10 7.38
CA GLU A 45 -13.86 -4.67 7.06
C GLU A 45 -12.54 -4.09 6.54
N VAL A 46 -11.42 -4.40 7.19
CA VAL A 46 -10.09 -3.95 6.77
C VAL A 46 -9.74 -4.55 5.40
N LEU A 47 -10.03 -5.83 5.18
CA LEU A 47 -9.81 -6.48 3.89
C LEU A 47 -10.63 -5.83 2.77
N ALA A 48 -11.90 -5.50 3.04
CA ALA A 48 -12.75 -4.79 2.08
C ALA A 48 -12.20 -3.39 1.74
N LYS A 49 -11.77 -2.63 2.75
CA LYS A 49 -11.14 -1.30 2.57
C LYS A 49 -9.85 -1.37 1.76
N VAL A 50 -8.97 -2.31 2.08
CA VAL A 50 -7.71 -2.53 1.33
C VAL A 50 -8.00 -2.84 -0.14
N ARG A 51 -8.92 -3.76 -0.42
CA ARG A 51 -9.30 -4.12 -1.81
C ARG A 51 -9.90 -2.93 -2.56
N ALA A 52 -10.76 -2.15 -1.91
CA ALA A 52 -11.33 -0.95 -2.51
C ALA A 52 -10.24 0.10 -2.82
N ASN A 53 -9.25 0.28 -1.93
CA ASN A 53 -8.14 1.19 -2.15
C ASN A 53 -7.26 0.76 -3.33
N ILE A 54 -6.91 -0.53 -3.43
CA ILE A 54 -6.13 -1.07 -4.55
C ILE A 54 -6.86 -0.85 -5.88
N ALA A 55 -8.17 -1.14 -5.93
CA ALA A 55 -8.97 -0.94 -7.12
C ALA A 55 -9.03 0.55 -7.53
N ARG A 56 -9.23 1.45 -6.56
CA ARG A 56 -9.22 2.91 -6.77
C ARG A 56 -7.85 3.40 -7.27
N GLU A 57 -6.75 2.89 -6.71
CA GLU A 57 -5.40 3.25 -7.15
C GLU A 57 -5.09 2.75 -8.57
N ALA A 58 -5.56 1.55 -8.92
CA ALA A 58 -5.45 1.05 -10.29
C ALA A 58 -6.22 1.92 -11.28
N GLU A 59 -7.41 2.41 -10.91
CA GLU A 59 -8.21 3.33 -11.72
C GLU A 59 -7.54 4.71 -11.88
N ILE A 60 -7.02 5.29 -10.80
CA ILE A 60 -6.34 6.60 -10.84
C ILE A 60 -5.06 6.52 -11.67
N ASN A 61 -4.30 5.43 -11.55
CA ASN A 61 -3.09 5.22 -12.32
C ASN A 61 -3.36 4.77 -13.77
N HIS A 62 -4.63 4.62 -14.17
CA HIS A 62 -5.03 4.33 -15.55
C HIS A 62 -4.97 5.58 -16.45
N VAL A 63 -3.98 6.43 -16.25
CA VAL A 63 -3.71 7.55 -17.16
C VAL A 63 -2.96 6.99 -18.37
N PRO A 64 -3.47 7.13 -19.61
CA PRO A 64 -2.63 6.88 -20.78
C PRO A 64 -1.44 7.83 -20.69
N VAL A 65 -0.22 7.29 -20.70
CA VAL A 65 1.02 8.09 -20.67
C VAL A 65 0.93 9.13 -21.78
N VAL A 66 0.68 10.39 -21.42
CA VAL A 66 0.72 11.51 -22.36
C VAL A 66 2.17 11.59 -22.83
N GLY A 67 2.42 11.13 -24.06
CA GLY A 67 3.75 11.10 -24.67
C GLY A 67 4.29 9.72 -25.04
N ALA A 68 3.57 8.61 -24.79
CA ALA A 68 3.90 7.35 -25.44
C ALA A 68 3.57 7.51 -26.94
N LEU A 69 4.60 7.67 -27.77
CA LEU A 69 4.48 7.65 -29.23
C LEU A 69 3.72 6.38 -29.61
N LEU A 70 2.47 6.53 -30.05
CA LEU A 70 1.76 5.47 -30.75
C LEU A 70 2.57 5.21 -32.01
N GLU A 71 3.22 4.05 -32.11
CA GLU A 71 3.80 3.63 -33.39
C GLU A 71 2.65 3.56 -34.40
N GLU A 72 2.69 4.43 -35.42
CA GLU A 72 1.70 4.40 -36.49
C GLU A 72 1.78 3.05 -37.21
N PRO A 73 0.64 2.39 -37.50
CA PRO A 73 0.64 1.17 -38.29
C PRO A 73 1.07 1.49 -39.72
N LYS A 74 2.04 0.72 -40.22
CA LYS A 74 2.49 0.72 -41.63
C LYS A 74 1.40 0.23 -42.58
#